data_AF-A0A1N6SGL6-F1
#
_entry.id   AF-A0A1N6SGL6-F1
#
_cell.length_a   1.000
_cell.length_b   1.000
_cell.length_c   1.000
_cell.angle_alpha   90.00
_cell.angle_beta   90.00
_cell.angle_gamma   90.00
#
_symmetry.space_group_name_H-M   'P 1'
#
loop_
_entity.id
_entity.type
_entity.pdbx_description
1 polymer ?
#
loop_
_entity_poly.entity_id
_entity_poly.type
_entity_poly.pdbx_seq_one_letter_code
_entity_poly.pdbx_strand_id
1 'polypeptide(L)'
;MADPLRLSLHDQAMIHALGVLSRPPITDREDLDLVVGVMRDLMPGVSRENTRLMGLIQTADQFLTCRVSVPGCYGGLHDRARKAMNDWDRRRLADAWEHVRGPRGRT
;
A
#
# COMPACT_ATOMS: atom_id res chain seq x y z
N MET A 1 -6.03 -11.15 -21.66
CA MET A 1 -5.51 -9.78 -21.55
C MET A 1 -5.80 -9.32 -20.13
N ALA A 2 -4.79 -9.03 -19.32
CA ALA A 2 -5.05 -8.40 -18.02
C ALA A 2 -5.44 -6.95 -18.30
N ASP A 3 -6.66 -6.55 -17.94
CA ASP A 3 -7.06 -5.15 -18.01
C ASP A 3 -6.09 -4.30 -17.20
N PRO A 4 -5.69 -3.11 -17.70
CA PRO A 4 -4.84 -2.20 -16.96
C PRO A 4 -5.52 -1.88 -15.63
N LEU A 5 -4.79 -2.11 -14.54
CA LEU A 5 -5.29 -1.89 -13.19
C LEU A 5 -5.70 -0.42 -13.02
N ARG A 6 -7.00 -0.15 -13.10
CA ARG A 6 -7.57 1.17 -12.85
C ARG A 6 -7.67 1.36 -11.33
N LEU A 7 -6.83 2.23 -10.81
CA LEU A 7 -6.82 2.62 -9.40
C LEU A 7 -7.56 3.95 -9.26
N SER A 8 -8.51 4.01 -8.33
CA SER A 8 -9.14 5.26 -7.92
C SER A 8 -8.13 6.17 -7.20
N LEU A 9 -8.50 7.44 -7.01
CA LEU A 9 -7.68 8.37 -6.21
C LEU A 9 -7.49 7.88 -4.77
N HIS A 10 -8.54 7.29 -4.17
CA HIS A 10 -8.47 6.72 -2.83
C HIS A 10 -7.50 5.54 -2.76
N ASP A 11 -7.53 4.64 -3.77
CA ASP A 11 -6.61 3.50 -3.83
C ASP A 11 -5.15 3.97 -3.92
N GLN A 12 -4.89 4.95 -4.78
CA GLN A 12 -3.56 5.53 -4.96
C GLN A 12 -3.08 6.19 -3.67
N ALA A 13 -3.93 6.99 -3.01
CA ALA A 13 -3.60 7.67 -1.78
C ALA A 13 -3.32 6.68 -0.63
N MET A 14 -4.09 5.60 -0.51
CA MET A 14 -3.81 4.51 0.45
C MET A 14 -2.46 3.85 0.17
N ILE A 15 -2.16 3.52 -1.10
CA ILE A 15 -0.86 2.94 -1.50
C ILE A 15 0.29 3.88 -1.11
N HIS A 16 0.15 5.18 -1.34
CA HIS A 16 1.17 6.16 -0.97
C HIS A 16 1.34 6.28 0.55
N ALA A 17 0.25 6.32 1.32
CA ALA A 17 0.32 6.34 2.78
C ALA A 17 1.05 5.11 3.33
N LEU A 18 0.72 3.91 2.84
CA LEU A 18 1.45 2.68 3.18
C LEU A 18 2.90 2.70 2.70
N GLY A 19 3.18 3.33 1.57
CA GLY A 19 4.53 3.56 1.07
C GLY A 19 5.39 4.44 1.98
N VAL A 20 4.78 5.38 2.71
CA VAL A 20 5.45 6.18 3.75
C VAL A 20 5.63 5.33 5.01
N LEU A 21 4.56 4.69 5.49
CA LEU A 21 4.55 3.87 6.71
C LEU A 21 5.43 2.61 6.62
N SER A 22 5.73 2.14 5.41
CA SER A 22 6.56 0.95 5.17
C SER A 22 8.06 1.17 5.34
N ARG A 23 8.51 2.42 5.31
CA ARG A 23 9.93 2.75 5.40
C ARG A 23 10.37 2.61 6.86
N PRO A 24 11.49 1.91 7.16
CA PRO A 24 12.08 2.01 8.48
C PRO A 24 12.36 3.49 8.76
N PRO A 25 12.09 4.01 9.98
CA PRO A 25 12.29 5.41 10.25
C PRO A 25 13.77 5.74 10.03
N ILE A 26 14.02 6.56 8.99
CA ILE A 26 15.23 7.35 8.76
C ILE A 26 15.87 7.77 10.09
N THR A 27 15.04 8.52 10.80
CA THR A 27 15.26 9.12 12.10
C THR A 27 14.00 9.87 12.56
N ASP A 28 13.14 10.33 11.64
CA ASP A 28 11.91 11.06 11.98
C ASP A 28 10.65 10.18 11.95
N ARG A 29 9.94 10.22 13.07
CA ARG A 29 8.59 9.65 13.26
C ARG A 29 7.52 10.73 13.33
N GLU A 30 7.94 11.99 13.19
CA GLU A 30 7.05 13.14 13.07
C GLU A 30 6.12 12.92 11.87
N ASP A 31 4.88 13.37 11.99
CA ASP A 31 3.82 13.25 10.97
C ASP A 31 3.33 11.83 10.64
N LEU A 32 3.86 10.75 11.22
CA LEU A 32 3.33 9.40 10.95
C LEU A 32 1.87 9.25 11.41
N ASP A 33 1.50 9.90 12.52
CA ASP A 33 0.11 9.93 12.98
C ASP A 33 -0.78 10.76 12.06
N LEU A 34 -0.25 11.82 11.45
CA LEU A 34 -0.95 12.58 10.41
C LEU A 34 -1.20 11.70 9.18
N VAL A 35 -0.21 10.92 8.74
CA VAL A 35 -0.36 9.97 7.63
C VAL A 35 -1.43 8.93 7.95
N VAL A 36 -1.46 8.39 9.17
CA VAL A 36 -2.52 7.46 9.61
C VAL A 36 -3.88 8.16 9.69
N GLY A 37 -3.94 9.42 10.10
CA GLY A 37 -5.15 10.24 10.08
C GLY A 37 -5.71 10.42 8.67
N VAL A 38 -4.87 10.85 7.72
CA VAL A 38 -5.25 10.99 6.30
C VAL A 38 -5.71 9.64 5.73
N MET A 39 -5.01 8.55 6.05
CA MET A 39 -5.41 7.21 5.63
C MET A 39 -6.79 6.82 6.18
N ARG A 40 -7.13 7.20 7.41
CA ARG A 40 -8.45 6.95 8.00
C ARG A 40 -9.57 7.57 7.17
N ASP A 41 -9.38 8.79 6.70
CA ASP A 41 -10.39 9.53 5.94
C ASP A 41 -10.56 8.99 4.51
N LEU A 42 -9.50 8.41 3.94
CA LEU A 42 -9.51 7.87 2.58
C LEU A 42 -10.07 6.45 2.48
N MET A 43 -9.88 5.63 3.52
CA MET A 43 -10.23 4.21 3.53
C MET A 43 -11.70 3.88 3.17
N PRO A 44 -12.71 4.69 3.52
CA PRO A 44 -14.09 4.48 3.07
C PRO A 44 -14.27 4.52 1.54
N GLY A 45 -13.41 5.24 0.82
CA GLY A 45 -13.47 5.38 -0.65
C GLY A 45 -12.61 4.38 -1.42
N VAL A 46 -11.85 3.53 -0.72
CA VAL A 46 -10.95 2.52 -1.34
C VAL A 46 -11.78 1.37 -1.91
N SER A 47 -11.44 0.94 -3.14
CA SER A 47 -12.15 -0.14 -3.82
C SER A 47 -11.85 -1.49 -3.17
N ARG A 48 -12.88 -2.09 -2.55
CA ARG A 48 -12.81 -3.44 -1.96
C ARG A 48 -13.05 -4.55 -2.97
N GLU A 49 -13.51 -4.22 -4.17
CA GLU A 49 -13.74 -5.16 -5.27
C GLU A 49 -12.41 -5.59 -5.91
N ASN A 50 -11.38 -4.76 -5.82
CA ASN A 50 -10.05 -5.07 -6.33
C ASN A 50 -9.29 -5.99 -5.36
N THR A 51 -9.39 -7.30 -5.59
CA THR A 51 -8.71 -8.33 -4.77
C THR A 51 -7.19 -8.16 -4.69
N ARG A 52 -6.56 -7.50 -5.67
CA ARG A 52 -5.11 -7.20 -5.65
C ARG A 52 -4.73 -6.21 -4.55
N LEU A 53 -5.66 -5.34 -4.14
CA LEU A 53 -5.45 -4.37 -3.07
C LEU A 53 -5.74 -4.94 -1.68
N MET A 54 -6.36 -6.12 -1.57
CA MET A 54 -6.86 -6.65 -0.29
C MET A 54 -5.76 -6.74 0.79
N GLY A 55 -4.55 -7.17 0.44
CA GLY A 55 -3.44 -7.22 1.39
C GLY A 55 -2.99 -5.84 1.88
N LEU A 56 -3.10 -4.81 1.04
CA LEU A 56 -2.81 -3.42 1.41
C LEU A 56 -3.93 -2.87 2.29
N ILE A 57 -5.19 -3.09 1.94
CA ILE A 57 -6.38 -2.69 2.71
C ILE A 57 -6.31 -3.27 4.13
N GLN A 58 -6.05 -4.57 4.25
CA GLN A 58 -5.91 -5.24 5.55
C GLN A 58 -4.75 -4.67 6.37
N THR A 59 -3.65 -4.29 5.72
CA THR A 59 -2.53 -3.66 6.41
C THR A 59 -2.89 -2.25 6.88
N ALA A 60 -3.58 -1.46 6.06
CA ALA A 60 -4.07 -0.14 6.44
C ALA A 60 -5.05 -0.23 7.64
N ASP A 61 -6.00 -1.15 7.62
CA ASP A 61 -6.93 -1.37 8.74
C ASP A 61 -6.21 -1.70 10.06
N GLN A 62 -5.07 -2.41 10.01
CA GLN A 62 -4.26 -2.67 11.20
C GLN A 62 -3.64 -1.40 11.80
N PHE A 63 -3.19 -0.45 10.96
CA PHE A 63 -2.75 0.86 11.46
C PHE A 63 -3.90 1.65 12.07
N LEU A 64 -5.08 1.65 11.44
CA LEU A 64 -6.25 2.39 11.92
C LEU A 64 -6.79 1.89 13.26
N THR A 65 -6.63 0.59 13.52
CA THR A 65 -7.08 -0.07 14.77
C THR A 65 -5.98 -0.16 15.82
N CYS A 66 -4.72 0.13 15.47
CA CYS A 66 -3.60 0.11 16.40
C CYS A 66 -3.71 1.25 17.41
N ARG A 67 -3.66 0.92 18.70
CA ARG A 67 -3.48 1.90 19.77
C ARG A 67 -2.00 1.96 20.11
N VAL A 68 -1.37 3.10 19.82
CA VAL A 68 0.04 3.34 20.12
C VAL A 68 0.16 4.06 21.46
N SER A 69 1.11 3.63 22.31
CA SER A 69 1.41 4.33 23.57
C SER A 69 2.26 5.58 23.36
N VAL A 70 2.96 5.66 22.22
CA VAL A 70 3.78 6.79 21.80
C VAL A 70 3.40 7.16 20.36
N PRO A 71 3.10 8.43 20.05
CA PRO A 71 2.87 8.92 18.70
C PRO A 71 3.89 8.40 17.69
N GLY A 72 3.45 7.99 16.50
CA GLY A 72 4.31 7.47 15.43
C GLY A 72 4.96 6.10 15.70
N CYS A 73 4.72 5.47 16.86
CA CYS A 73 5.32 4.17 17.20
C CYS A 73 4.36 3.00 16.92
N TYR A 74 4.23 2.62 15.64
CA TYR A 74 3.38 1.50 15.22
C TYR A 74 4.08 0.13 15.26
N GLY A 75 5.31 0.07 15.78
CA GLY A 75 6.04 -1.16 16.05
C GLY A 75 6.17 -2.07 14.84
N GLY A 76 5.79 -3.34 14.99
CA GLY A 76 5.87 -4.35 13.93
C GLY A 76 4.99 -4.07 12.70
N LEU A 77 4.07 -3.10 12.75
CA LEU A 77 3.24 -2.73 11.61
C LEU A 77 4.05 -2.09 10.49
N HIS A 78 5.17 -1.41 10.79
CA HIS A 78 6.07 -0.89 9.77
C HIS A 78 6.68 -2.01 8.91
N ASP A 79 7.14 -3.10 9.54
CA ASP A 79 7.67 -4.24 8.80
C ASP A 79 6.58 -4.98 8.01
N ARG A 80 5.35 -5.06 8.54
CA ARG A 80 4.21 -5.59 7.79
C ARG A 80 3.89 -4.74 6.57
N ALA A 81 3.82 -3.41 6.72
CA ALA A 81 3.66 -2.49 5.60
C ALA A 81 4.76 -2.65 4.56
N ARG A 82 6.02 -2.77 5.00
CA ARG A 82 7.16 -3.07 4.11
C ARG A 82 6.97 -4.34 3.29
N LYS A 83 6.54 -5.43 3.92
CA LYS A 83 6.28 -6.70 3.23
C LYS A 83 5.15 -6.56 2.22
N ALA A 84 4.03 -5.97 2.64
CA ALA A 84 2.85 -5.78 1.79
C ALA A 84 3.16 -4.88 0.58
N MET A 85 3.90 -3.78 0.79
CA MET A 85 4.34 -2.88 -0.27
C MET A 85 5.31 -3.56 -1.23
N ASN A 86 6.31 -4.30 -0.73
CA ASN A 86 7.23 -5.04 -1.59
C ASN A 86 6.50 -6.06 -2.47
N ASP A 87 5.50 -6.75 -1.92
CA ASP A 87 4.71 -7.73 -2.69
C ASP A 87 3.81 -7.06 -3.73
N TRP A 88 3.29 -5.88 -3.43
CA TRP A 88 2.57 -5.04 -4.39
C TRP A 88 3.48 -4.56 -5.52
N ASP A 89 4.64 -3.99 -5.18
CA ASP A 89 5.60 -3.45 -6.15
C ASP A 89 6.15 -4.55 -7.06
N ARG A 90 6.46 -5.73 -6.52
CA ARG A 90 6.86 -6.90 -7.32
C ARG A 90 5.80 -7.29 -8.35
N ARG A 91 4.52 -7.32 -7.96
CA ARG A 91 3.42 -7.63 -8.89
C ARG A 91 3.25 -6.55 -9.94
N ARG A 92 3.34 -5.27 -9.57
CA ARG A 92 3.24 -4.15 -10.51
C ARG A 92 4.41 -4.13 -11.49
N LEU A 93 5.63 -4.44 -11.04
CA LEU A 93 6.79 -4.59 -11.90
C LEU A 93 6.64 -5.77 -12.86
N ALA A 94 6.11 -6.92 -12.39
CA ALA A 94 5.82 -8.06 -13.26
C ALA A 94 4.77 -7.71 -14.33
N ASP A 95 3.66 -7.07 -13.95
CA ASP A 95 2.63 -6.61 -14.89
C ASP A 95 3.20 -5.62 -15.93
N ALA A 96 4.01 -4.65 -15.48
CA ALA A 96 4.66 -3.69 -16.35
C ALA A 96 5.66 -4.36 -17.31
N TRP A 97 6.43 -5.33 -16.81
CA TRP A 97 7.37 -6.10 -17.61
C TRP A 97 6.66 -6.91 -18.70
N GLU A 98 5.57 -7.61 -18.36
CA GLU A 98 4.76 -8.35 -19.34
C GLU A 98 4.16 -7.42 -20.40
N HIS A 99 3.72 -6.22 -20.00
CA HIS A 99 3.22 -5.22 -20.92
C HIS A 99 4.31 -4.73 -21.90
N VAL A 100 5.52 -4.43 -21.40
CA VAL A 100 6.64 -3.95 -22.21
C VAL A 100 7.18 -5.04 -23.14
N ARG A 101 7.27 -6.29 -22.67
CA ARG A 101 7.78 -7.42 -23.46
C ARG A 101 6.84 -7.79 -24.62
N GLY A 102 5.55 -7.44 -24.51
CA GLY A 102 4.51 -7.80 -25.46
C GLY A 102 4.27 -9.32 -25.51
N PRO A 103 3.21 -9.79 -26.18
CA PRO A 103 2.96 -11.20 -26.36
C PRO A 103 4.01 -11.79 -27.31
N ARG A 104 5.13 -12.33 -26.81
CA ARG A 104 6.11 -13.05 -27.65
C ARG A 104 6.52 -14.40 -27.09
N GLY A 105 5.77 -15.38 -27.58
CA GLY A 105 6.11 -16.80 -27.62
C GLY A 105 5.29 -17.53 -28.70
N ARG A 106 5.14 -16.95 -29.90
CA ARG A 106 4.65 -17.64 -31.11
C ARG A 106 5.35 -17.06 -32.34
N THR A 107 6.57 -17.53 -32.58
CA THR A 107 7.20 -17.71 -33.90
C THR A 107 8.08 -18.93 -33.77
#